data_AF-A0A7V9FAW4-F1
#
_entry.id   AF-A0A7V9FAW4-F1
#
_cell.length_a   1.000
_cell.length_b   1.000
_cell.length_c   1.000
_cell.angle_alpha   90.00
_cell.angle_beta   90.00
_cell.angle_gamma   90.00
#
_symmetry.space_group_name_H-M   'P 1'
#
loop_
_entity.id
_entity.type
_entity.pdbx_description
1 polymer ?
#
loop_
_entity_poly.entity_id
_entity_poly.type
_entity_poly.pdbx_seq_one_letter_code
_entity_poly.pdbx_strand_id
1 'polypeptide(L)'
;LAIGLPSDCSHGIHRDFYPDQVLIHGPRLYLLDLDLYTTGDPALDIGNFRGHIIEQSLRSFGRPDALSARELALSEQYSDLAGRDLGPSIDSYTTLTLARHIAISTLFSERRHLTEILMGICEDRLGKRSIVGT
;
A
#
# COMPACT_ATOMS: atom_id res chain seq x y z
N LEU A 1 8.48 -13.06 -1.96
CA LEU A 1 7.63 -12.34 -0.98
C LEU A 1 8.16 -12.48 0.44
N ALA A 2 8.29 -13.68 1.02
CA ALA A 2 8.74 -13.85 2.42
C ALA A 2 10.23 -13.53 2.70
N ILE A 3 11.10 -13.49 1.68
CA ILE A 3 12.57 -13.32 1.84
C ILE A 3 12.96 -11.85 2.16
N GLY A 4 12.03 -10.89 2.02
CA GLY A 4 12.30 -9.45 2.20
C GLY A 4 11.71 -8.82 3.47
N LEU A 5 11.17 -9.63 4.40
CA LEU A 5 10.62 -9.12 5.66
C LEU A 5 11.71 -9.15 6.75
N PRO A 6 11.99 -8.04 7.46
CA PRO A 6 13.01 -7.97 8.50
C PRO A 6 12.67 -8.86 9.71
N SER A 7 13.68 -9.43 10.35
CA SER A 7 13.52 -10.36 11.49
C SER A 7 13.40 -9.69 12.87
N ASP A 8 13.82 -8.42 13.03
CA ASP A 8 14.03 -7.81 14.37
C ASP A 8 13.53 -6.35 14.52
N CYS A 9 12.36 -6.03 13.96
CA CYS A 9 11.75 -4.71 14.19
C CYS A 9 10.37 -4.86 14.84
N SER A 10 10.28 -4.57 16.14
CA SER A 10 9.01 -4.46 16.88
C SER A 10 8.68 -2.98 17.15
N HIS A 11 8.36 -2.24 16.08
CA HIS A 11 7.81 -0.90 16.22
C HIS A 11 6.30 -0.96 16.42
N GLY A 12 5.74 0.02 17.12
CA GLY A 12 4.29 0.18 17.17
C GLY A 12 3.74 0.49 15.78
N ILE A 13 2.80 -0.34 15.31
CA ILE A 13 2.16 -0.25 14.00
C ILE A 13 0.65 -0.28 14.14
N HIS A 14 -0.03 0.44 13.26
CA HIS A 14 -1.49 0.51 13.18
C HIS A 14 -2.10 -0.74 12.53
N ARG A 15 -1.36 -1.43 11.65
CA ARG A 15 -1.73 -2.63 10.87
C ARG A 15 -2.74 -2.46 9.75
N ASP A 16 -3.55 -1.41 9.80
CA ASP A 16 -4.45 -1.08 8.72
C ASP A 16 -4.39 0.40 8.41
N PHE A 17 -3.20 1.03 8.42
CA PHE A 17 -3.02 2.46 8.17
C PHE A 17 -3.30 2.87 6.71
N TYR A 18 -4.25 3.75 6.45
CA TYR A 18 -4.54 4.29 5.10
C TYR A 18 -5.18 5.70 5.16
N PRO A 19 -5.32 6.42 4.01
CA PRO A 19 -5.74 7.84 4.01
C PRO A 19 -7.00 8.16 4.82
N ASP A 20 -8.04 7.32 4.80
CA ASP A 20 -9.31 7.64 5.47
C ASP A 20 -9.22 7.58 7.01
N GLN A 21 -8.12 7.08 7.57
CA GLN A 21 -7.86 7.09 9.01
C GLN A 21 -7.08 8.31 9.48
N VAL A 22 -6.81 9.26 8.57
CA VAL A 22 -6.09 10.49 8.88
C VAL A 22 -7.01 11.69 8.73
N LEU A 23 -7.26 12.41 9.84
CA LEU A 23 -7.90 13.72 9.79
C LEU A 23 -6.87 14.84 9.92
N ILE A 24 -7.02 15.87 9.10
CA ILE A 24 -6.17 17.05 9.10
C ILE A 24 -6.98 18.25 9.55
N HIS A 25 -6.54 18.92 10.61
CA HIS A 25 -7.13 20.18 11.07
C HIS A 25 -6.04 21.22 11.35
N GLY A 26 -5.82 22.11 10.39
CA GLY A 26 -4.73 23.08 10.43
C GLY A 26 -3.37 22.36 10.54
N PRO A 27 -2.54 22.67 11.55
CA PRO A 27 -1.24 22.01 11.73
C PRO A 27 -1.33 20.64 12.43
N ARG A 28 -2.54 20.17 12.78
CA ARG A 28 -2.74 18.94 13.55
C ARG A 28 -3.16 17.79 12.65
N LEU A 29 -2.57 16.63 12.92
CA LEU A 29 -2.95 15.34 12.37
C LEU A 29 -3.61 14.52 13.49
N TYR A 30 -4.71 13.85 13.17
CA TYR A 30 -5.38 12.91 14.06
C TYR A 30 -5.43 11.55 13.37
N LEU A 31 -4.98 10.53 14.09
CA LEU A 31 -5.07 9.13 13.66
C LEU A 31 -6.33 8.50 14.28
N LEU A 32 -7.08 7.80 13.45
CA LEU A 32 -8.29 7.08 13.84
C LEU A 32 -8.02 5.57 13.93
N ASP A 33 -8.98 4.80 14.42
CA ASP A 33 -9.05 3.33 14.25
C ASP A 33 -7.82 2.54 14.73
N LEU A 34 -7.42 2.72 16.00
CA LEU A 34 -6.28 2.03 16.59
C LEU A 34 -6.61 0.63 17.16
N ASP A 35 -7.73 0.03 16.79
CA ASP A 35 -8.20 -1.26 17.34
C ASP A 35 -7.28 -2.43 16.97
N LEU A 36 -6.52 -2.29 15.87
CA LEU A 36 -5.55 -3.28 15.39
C LEU A 36 -4.10 -2.97 15.78
N TYR A 37 -3.87 -1.94 16.58
CA TYR A 37 -2.52 -1.50 16.96
C TYR A 37 -1.74 -2.61 17.68
N THR A 38 -0.49 -2.84 17.27
CA THR A 38 0.40 -3.82 17.88
C THR A 38 1.86 -3.53 17.52
N THR A 39 2.78 -4.40 17.93
CA THR A 39 4.17 -4.34 17.50
C THR A 39 4.40 -5.15 16.22
N GLY A 40 5.15 -4.62 15.26
CA GLY A 40 5.54 -5.32 14.04
C GLY A 40 6.46 -4.53 13.13
N ASP A 41 6.57 -4.97 11.88
CA ASP A 41 7.40 -4.31 10.87
C ASP A 41 6.83 -2.93 10.51
N PRO A 42 7.56 -1.81 10.75
CA PRO A 42 7.10 -0.46 10.43
C PRO A 42 6.78 -0.25 8.94
N ALA A 43 7.37 -1.06 8.04
CA ALA A 43 7.07 -0.98 6.61
C ALA A 43 5.63 -1.38 6.26
N LEU A 44 4.94 -2.11 7.15
CA LEU A 44 3.58 -2.59 6.92
C LEU A 44 2.61 -1.42 6.74
N ASP A 45 2.62 -0.45 7.66
CA ASP A 45 1.68 0.68 7.63
C ASP A 45 1.85 1.50 6.35
N ILE A 46 3.10 1.75 5.94
CA ILE A 46 3.40 2.52 4.73
C ILE A 46 3.09 1.73 3.46
N GLY A 47 3.34 0.42 3.44
CA GLY A 47 2.94 -0.44 2.33
C GLY A 47 1.43 -0.52 2.17
N ASN A 48 0.68 -0.58 3.28
CA ASN A 48 -0.78 -0.52 3.26
C ASN A 48 -1.30 0.81 2.72
N PHE A 49 -0.75 1.91 3.22
CA PHE A 49 -1.11 3.26 2.77
C PHE A 49 -0.86 3.44 1.27
N ARG A 50 0.31 3.01 0.79
CA ARG A 50 0.67 3.08 -0.64
C ARG A 50 -0.27 2.24 -1.51
N GLY A 51 -0.61 1.02 -1.08
CA GLY A 51 -1.57 0.17 -1.79
C GLY A 51 -2.94 0.85 -1.96
N HIS A 52 -3.41 1.55 -0.93
CA HIS A 52 -4.64 2.33 -0.99
C HIS A 52 -4.54 3.56 -1.92
N ILE A 53 -3.38 4.24 -2.00
CA ILE A 53 -3.18 5.31 -2.99
C ILE A 53 -3.28 4.77 -4.42
N ILE A 54 -2.70 3.60 -4.71
CA ILE A 54 -2.78 2.97 -6.04
C ILE A 54 -4.24 2.62 -6.38
N GLU A 55 -4.98 2.01 -5.44
CA GLU A 55 -6.40 1.69 -5.64
C GLU A 55 -7.26 2.96 -5.83
N GLN A 56 -7.00 4.00 -5.05
CA GLN A 56 -7.66 5.30 -5.20
C GLN A 56 -7.34 5.93 -6.56
N SER A 57 -6.11 5.78 -7.05
CA SER A 57 -5.69 6.28 -8.35
C SER A 57 -6.49 5.63 -9.47
N LEU A 58 -6.67 4.31 -9.41
CA LEU A 58 -7.53 3.57 -10.34
C LEU A 58 -8.98 4.05 -10.27
N ARG A 59 -9.55 4.15 -9.07
CA ARG A 59 -10.95 4.56 -8.89
C ARG A 59 -11.24 5.97 -9.36
N SER A 60 -10.31 6.89 -9.14
CA SER A 60 -10.54 8.32 -9.36
C SER A 60 -10.08 8.78 -10.74
N PHE A 61 -9.07 8.13 -11.32
CA PHE A 61 -8.40 8.58 -12.55
C PHE A 61 -8.26 7.48 -13.62
N GLY A 62 -8.68 6.25 -13.33
CA GLY A 62 -8.57 5.12 -14.27
C GLY A 62 -7.14 4.65 -14.52
N ARG A 63 -6.16 5.15 -13.76
CA ARG A 63 -4.73 4.88 -13.93
C ARG A 63 -4.06 4.63 -12.59
N PRO A 64 -3.28 3.55 -12.42
CA PRO A 64 -2.67 3.22 -11.14
C PRO A 64 -1.54 4.18 -10.74
N ASP A 65 -0.94 4.89 -11.69
CA ASP A 65 0.21 5.78 -11.50
C ASP A 65 -0.17 7.26 -11.32
N ALA A 66 -1.48 7.58 -11.32
CA ALA A 66 -1.97 8.96 -11.28
C ALA A 66 -1.54 9.74 -10.03
N LEU A 67 -1.28 9.04 -8.91
CA LEU A 67 -0.82 9.63 -7.66
C LEU A 67 0.60 9.15 -7.26
N SER A 68 1.38 8.61 -8.20
CA SER A 68 2.72 8.06 -7.97
C SER A 68 3.68 9.00 -7.24
N ALA A 69 3.63 10.30 -7.53
CA ALA A 69 4.42 11.31 -6.81
C ALA A 69 4.14 11.33 -5.29
N ARG A 70 2.90 11.07 -4.87
CA ARG A 70 2.51 11.01 -3.45
C ARG A 70 2.97 9.71 -2.80
N GLU A 71 2.88 8.59 -3.51
CA GLU A 71 3.40 7.29 -3.05
C GLU A 71 4.90 7.34 -2.79
N LEU A 72 5.63 7.94 -3.74
CA LEU A 72 7.08 8.07 -3.67
C LEU A 72 7.48 8.98 -2.51
N ALA A 73 6.90 10.18 -2.43
CA ALA A 73 7.18 11.12 -1.35
C ALA A 73 6.88 10.53 0.05
N LEU A 74 5.80 9.76 0.20
CA LEU A 74 5.48 9.08 1.46
C LEU A 74 6.56 8.05 1.83
N SER A 75 6.96 7.21 0.87
CA SER A 75 7.88 6.10 1.11
C SER A 75 9.31 6.59 1.36
N GLU A 76 9.76 7.58 0.59
CA GLU A 76 11.07 8.21 0.73
C GLU A 76 11.17 8.94 2.07
N GLN A 77 10.22 9.84 2.36
CA GLN A 77 10.24 10.61 3.60
C GLN A 77 10.18 9.72 4.84
N TYR A 78 9.42 8.62 4.77
CA TYR A 78 9.36 7.67 5.89
C TYR A 78 10.68 6.93 6.09
N SER A 79 11.33 6.48 5.00
CA SER A 79 12.63 5.81 5.07
C SER A 79 13.73 6.74 5.60
N ASP A 80 13.72 8.00 5.16
CA ASP A 80 14.64 9.04 5.64
C ASP A 80 14.46 9.29 7.14
N LEU A 81 13.21 9.42 7.62
CA LEU A 81 12.91 9.61 9.04
C LEU A 81 13.24 8.36 9.88
N ALA A 82 13.08 7.16 9.32
CA ALA A 82 13.45 5.91 9.96
C ALA A 82 14.97 5.69 10.00
N GLY A 83 15.76 6.46 9.23
CA GLY A 83 17.20 6.32 9.13
C GLY A 83 17.65 5.00 8.48
N ARG A 84 16.78 4.34 7.72
CA ARG A 84 17.06 3.08 7.02
C ARG A 84 16.18 2.94 5.79
N ASP A 85 16.70 2.26 4.76
CA ASP A 85 15.90 1.89 3.60
C ASP A 85 14.85 0.83 3.98
N LEU A 86 13.58 1.19 3.82
CA LEU A 86 12.43 0.31 4.01
C LEU A 86 11.74 -0.04 2.69
N GLY A 87 12.25 0.44 1.56
CA GLY A 87 11.68 0.29 0.22
C GLY A 87 11.29 -1.16 -0.12
N PRO A 88 12.19 -2.15 0.02
CA PRO A 88 11.87 -3.54 -0.29
C PRO A 88 10.71 -4.13 0.53
N SER A 89 10.64 -3.79 1.82
CA SER A 89 9.57 -4.24 2.71
C SER A 89 8.25 -3.50 2.42
N ILE A 90 8.30 -2.19 2.20
CA ILE A 90 7.16 -1.36 1.77
C ILE A 90 6.58 -1.92 0.46
N ASP A 91 7.43 -2.27 -0.51
CA ASP A 91 7.00 -2.83 -1.80
C ASP A 91 6.31 -4.19 -1.64
N SER A 92 6.80 -5.02 -0.71
CA SER A 92 6.20 -6.31 -0.37
C SER A 92 4.81 -6.13 0.23
N TYR A 93 4.66 -5.25 1.22
CA TYR A 93 3.36 -4.95 1.84
C TYR A 93 2.39 -4.22 0.91
N THR A 94 2.89 -3.38 0.00
CA THR A 94 2.08 -2.76 -1.06
C THR A 94 1.47 -3.84 -1.95
N THR A 95 2.27 -4.84 -2.34
CA THR A 95 1.79 -5.97 -3.16
C THR A 95 0.75 -6.80 -2.42
N LEU A 96 0.95 -7.10 -1.13
CA LEU A 96 -0.03 -7.81 -0.31
C LEU A 96 -1.33 -7.01 -0.16
N THR A 97 -1.24 -5.69 -0.01
CA THR A 97 -2.39 -4.81 0.08
C THR A 97 -3.18 -4.80 -1.22
N LEU A 98 -2.51 -4.70 -2.38
CA LEU A 98 -3.17 -4.81 -3.68
C LEU A 98 -3.83 -6.18 -3.88
N ALA A 99 -3.19 -7.26 -3.41
CA ALA A 99 -3.79 -8.59 -3.42
C ALA A 99 -5.06 -8.66 -2.56
N ARG A 100 -5.07 -8.00 -1.39
CA ARG A 100 -6.27 -7.82 -0.57
C ARG A 100 -7.35 -7.03 -1.32
N HIS A 101 -6.97 -5.99 -2.07
CA HIS A 101 -7.92 -5.21 -2.88
C HIS A 101 -8.56 -6.00 -4.03
N ILE A 102 -7.91 -7.04 -4.58
CA ILE A 102 -8.54 -7.98 -5.53
C ILE A 102 -9.77 -8.63 -4.89
N ALA A 103 -9.65 -9.11 -3.64
CA ALA A 103 -10.80 -9.69 -2.94
C ALA A 103 -11.86 -8.61 -2.67
N ILE A 104 -11.47 -7.44 -2.17
CA ILE A 104 -12.39 -6.33 -1.86
C ILE A 104 -13.16 -5.86 -3.10
N SER A 105 -12.53 -5.79 -4.27
CA SER A 105 -13.19 -5.33 -5.50
C SER A 105 -14.33 -6.25 -5.93
N THR A 106 -14.30 -7.54 -5.54
CA THR A 106 -15.41 -8.47 -5.83
C THR A 106 -16.65 -8.22 -4.97
N LEU A 107 -16.49 -7.61 -3.80
CA LEU A 107 -17.56 -7.37 -2.82
C LEU A 107 -18.48 -6.20 -3.19
N PHE A 108 -18.00 -5.27 -4.03
CA PHE A 108 -18.72 -4.05 -4.41
C PHE A 108 -18.93 -4.00 -5.93
N SER A 109 -20.17 -3.85 -6.39
CA SER A 109 -20.50 -3.89 -7.83
C SER A 109 -19.81 -2.76 -8.59
N GLU A 110 -19.70 -1.57 -7.99
CA GLU A 110 -19.02 -0.42 -8.54
C GLU A 110 -17.50 -0.59 -8.65
N ARG A 111 -16.90 -1.53 -7.89
CA ARG A 111 -15.45 -1.79 -7.92
C ARG A 111 -15.07 -3.04 -8.71
N ARG A 112 -16.04 -3.88 -9.08
CA ARG A 112 -15.79 -5.16 -9.76
C ARG A 112 -14.99 -5.03 -11.06
N HIS A 113 -15.15 -3.92 -11.78
CA HIS A 113 -14.40 -3.65 -13.00
C HIS A 113 -12.89 -3.47 -12.78
N LEU A 114 -12.45 -3.25 -11.53
CA LEU A 114 -11.03 -3.09 -11.17
C LEU A 114 -10.32 -4.42 -10.90
N THR A 115 -11.05 -5.52 -10.71
CA THR A 115 -10.48 -6.82 -10.30
C THR A 115 -9.36 -7.30 -11.24
N GLU A 116 -9.62 -7.30 -12.55
CA GLU A 116 -8.63 -7.70 -13.57
C GLU A 116 -7.42 -6.75 -13.61
N ILE A 117 -7.65 -5.46 -13.42
CA ILE A 117 -6.59 -4.45 -13.42
C ILE A 117 -5.67 -4.65 -12.21
N LEU A 118 -6.25 -4.87 -11.02
CA LEU A 118 -5.51 -5.15 -9.79
C LEU A 118 -4.72 -6.46 -9.88
N MET A 119 -5.28 -7.50 -10.53
CA MET A 119 -4.55 -8.74 -10.82
C MET A 119 -3.34 -8.48 -11.71
N GLY A 120 -3.51 -7.77 -12.83
CA GLY A 120 -2.41 -7.42 -13.72
C GLY A 120 -1.30 -6.62 -13.03
N ILE A 121 -1.66 -5.67 -12.17
CA ILE A 121 -0.68 -4.91 -11.36
C ILE A 121 0.09 -5.84 -10.41
N CYS A 122 -0.60 -6.74 -9.71
CA CYS A 122 0.05 -7.71 -8.84
C CYS A 122 1.01 -8.63 -9.62
N GLU A 123 0.63 -9.08 -10.82
CA GLU A 123 1.48 -9.88 -11.69
C GLU A 123 2.74 -9.11 -12.13
N ASP A 124 2.58 -7.86 -12.55
CA ASP A 124 3.70 -6.97 -12.89
C ASP A 124 4.66 -6.80 -11.71
N ARG A 125 4.13 -6.50 -10.53
CA ARG A 125 4.93 -6.33 -9.29
C ARG A 125 5.66 -7.61 -8.87
N LEU A 126 5.10 -8.77 -9.18
CA LEU A 126 5.71 -10.07 -8.88
C LEU A 126 6.66 -10.56 -9.99
N GLY A 127 6.82 -9.80 -11.07
CA GLY A 127 7.60 -10.22 -12.24
C GLY A 127 7.00 -11.43 -12.97
N LYS A 128 5.68 -11.64 -12.85
CA LYS A 128 4.96 -12.80 -13.41
C LYS A 128 4.31 -12.53 -14.77
N ARG A 129 4.32 -11.29 -15.25
CA ARG A 129 3.80 -10.99 -16.58
C ARG A 129 4.84 -11.40 -17.64
N SER A 130 4.65 -12.59 -18.19
CA SER A 130 5.31 -12.96 -19.45
C SER A 130 4.87 -11.97 -20.53
N ILE A 131 5.82 -11.50 -21.34
CA ILE A 131 5.54 -10.77 -22.57
C ILE A 131 4.78 -11.75 -23.48
N VAL A 132 3.45 -11.76 -23.40
CA VAL A 132 2.62 -12.43 -24.40
C VAL A 132 2.33 -11.38 -25.48
N GLY A 133 3.06 -11.49 -26.58
CA GLY A 133 2.64 -10.92 -27.87
C GLY A 133 3.59 -9.87 -28.46
N THR A 134 4.44 -10.31 -29.38
CA THR A 134 4.42 -9.76 -30.74
C THR A 134 4.47 -10.92 -31.72
#